data_AF-A0A6B7EPI5-F1
#
_entry.id   AF-A0A6B7EPI5-F1
#
_cell.length_a   1.000
_cell.length_b   1.000
_cell.length_c   1.000
_cell.angle_alpha   90.00
_cell.angle_beta   90.00
_cell.angle_gamma   90.00
#
_symmetry.space_group_name_H-M   'P 1'
#
loop_
_entity.id
_entity.type
_entity.pdbx_description
1 polymer ?
#
loop_
_entity_poly.entity_id
_entity_poly.type
_entity_poly.pdbx_seq_one_letter_code
_entity_poly.pdbx_strand_id
1 'polypeptide(L)'
;HVVILMQENRSFDHYFGHLNGVRGFNDPRALKRQDGKPVWYQNYKYEFSPYHWDTKVTSAQWVSSQNHEWSAFHAIWNQGRNDKWMAVQYPEAMGYFKRGDIPYYYALADAFTLCEAYHQSMMGPTNPNRLYHMSGRAAPSGDGKDVHIGNDMGDGTIGASGTVDWTTYPERLSAAGVDWRVYQEGGYRSSSLWYLYVEAYG
;
A
#
# COMPACT_ATOMS: atom_id res chain seq x y z
N HIS A 1 -10.52 15.39 16.70
CA HIS A 1 -10.86 14.70 15.43
C HIS A 1 -9.64 13.95 14.92
N VAL A 2 -9.84 12.79 14.29
CA VAL A 2 -8.83 12.01 13.59
C VAL A 2 -9.34 11.80 12.16
N VAL A 3 -8.50 12.11 11.17
CA VAL A 3 -8.79 11.84 9.76
C VAL A 3 -7.79 10.83 9.25
N ILE A 4 -8.29 9.71 8.77
CA ILE A 4 -7.47 8.63 8.24
C ILE A 4 -7.71 8.56 6.73
N LEU A 5 -6.69 8.90 5.94
CA LEU A 5 -6.71 8.82 4.49
C LEU A 5 -6.01 7.54 4.03
N MET A 6 -6.78 6.64 3.39
CA MET A 6 -6.25 5.43 2.75
C MET A 6 -6.04 5.69 1.25
N GLN A 7 -4.77 5.77 0.86
CA GLN A 7 -4.33 5.83 -0.53
C GLN A 7 -4.18 4.44 -1.13
N GLU A 8 -4.00 4.38 -2.46
CA GLU A 8 -3.98 3.12 -3.21
C GLU A 8 -2.67 2.91 -4.00
N ASN A 9 -2.26 1.65 -4.09
CA ASN A 9 -1.32 1.06 -5.05
C ASN A 9 0.00 1.80 -5.27
N ARG A 10 0.58 2.34 -4.19
CA ARG A 10 1.93 2.89 -4.25
C ARG A 10 2.79 2.48 -3.07
N SER A 11 4.01 2.04 -3.36
CA SER A 11 4.98 1.64 -2.33
C SER A 11 5.62 2.86 -1.68
N PHE A 12 6.21 2.66 -0.49
CA PHE A 12 7.04 3.67 0.14
C PHE A 12 8.19 4.12 -0.77
N ASP A 13 8.89 3.18 -1.40
CA ASP A 13 10.05 3.47 -2.23
C ASP A 13 9.71 4.27 -3.50
N HIS A 14 8.48 4.12 -4.02
CA HIS A 14 7.99 4.95 -5.13
C HIS A 14 7.86 6.42 -4.74
N TYR A 15 7.34 6.73 -3.55
CA TYR A 15 7.14 8.12 -3.11
C TYR A 15 8.38 8.69 -2.43
N PHE A 16 8.94 7.95 -1.48
CA PHE A 16 9.89 8.47 -0.51
C PHE A 16 11.22 7.71 -0.48
N GLY A 17 11.44 6.69 -1.34
CA GLY A 17 12.71 5.96 -1.39
C GLY A 17 13.93 6.85 -1.73
N HIS A 18 13.70 8.06 -2.25
CA HIS A 18 14.71 9.07 -2.55
C HIS A 18 14.66 10.30 -1.61
N LEU A 19 13.84 10.27 -0.56
CA LEU A 19 13.79 11.35 0.43
C LEU A 19 15.03 11.29 1.34
N ASN A 20 15.67 12.44 1.57
CA ASN A 20 16.79 12.50 2.50
C ASN A 20 16.32 12.17 3.92
N GLY A 21 17.04 11.27 4.61
CA GLY A 21 16.75 10.87 5.99
C GLY A 21 16.00 9.55 6.13
N VAL A 22 15.42 9.03 5.04
CA VAL A 22 14.96 7.63 5.00
C VAL A 22 16.12 6.70 4.70
N ARG A 23 15.98 5.41 4.98
CA ARG A 23 16.94 4.38 4.54
C ARG A 23 17.07 4.41 3.01
N GLY A 24 15.93 4.26 2.34
CA GLY A 24 15.79 4.41 0.88
C GLY A 24 16.82 3.64 0.06
N PHE A 25 17.09 4.15 -1.15
CA PHE A 25 18.06 3.54 -2.08
C PHE A 25 19.53 3.76 -1.73
N ASN A 26 19.82 4.42 -0.61
CA ASN A 26 21.17 4.65 -0.10
C ASN A 26 21.43 3.93 1.24
N ASP A 27 20.57 2.99 1.64
CA ASP A 27 20.73 2.24 2.88
C ASP A 27 22.04 1.41 2.86
N PRO A 28 23.03 1.71 3.71
CA PRO A 28 24.27 0.94 3.77
C PRO A 28 24.07 -0.49 4.30
N ARG A 29 22.89 -0.79 4.88
CA ARG A 29 22.53 -2.07 5.49
C ARG A 29 21.42 -2.79 4.73
N ALA A 30 21.18 -2.39 3.48
CA ALA A 30 20.23 -3.08 2.62
C ALA A 30 20.49 -4.58 2.55
N LEU A 31 19.41 -5.38 2.50
CA LEU A 31 19.52 -6.78 2.13
C LEU A 31 20.26 -6.88 0.80
N LYS A 32 21.20 -7.83 0.74
CA LYS A 32 21.98 -8.08 -0.46
C LYS A 32 21.47 -9.34 -1.14
N ARG A 33 21.42 -9.28 -2.47
CA ARG A 33 21.24 -10.45 -3.32
C ARG A 33 22.48 -11.34 -3.26
N GLN A 34 22.34 -12.54 -3.86
CA GLN A 34 23.44 -13.50 -3.97
C GLN A 34 24.66 -12.96 -4.72
N ASP A 35 24.46 -12.01 -5.64
CA ASP A 35 25.53 -11.32 -6.40
C ASP A 35 26.11 -10.11 -5.66
N GLY A 36 25.70 -9.85 -4.42
CA GLY A 36 26.20 -8.78 -3.56
C GLY A 36 25.58 -7.41 -3.81
N LYS A 37 24.72 -7.24 -4.83
CA LYS A 37 24.00 -5.98 -5.06
C LYS A 37 22.88 -5.80 -4.04
N PRO A 38 22.53 -4.55 -3.68
CA PRO A 38 21.35 -4.28 -2.87
C PRO A 38 20.07 -4.88 -3.48
N VAL A 39 19.12 -5.27 -2.63
CA VAL A 39 17.90 -5.98 -3.05
C VAL A 39 17.04 -5.20 -4.03
N TRP A 40 17.10 -3.87 -4.06
CA TRP A 40 16.37 -3.07 -5.05
C TRP A 40 16.92 -3.19 -6.47
N TYR A 41 18.08 -3.81 -6.69
CA TYR A 41 18.47 -4.27 -8.03
C TYR A 41 17.78 -5.60 -8.32
N GLN A 42 17.01 -5.67 -9.40
CA GLN A 42 16.22 -6.86 -9.72
C GLN A 42 16.77 -7.51 -10.99
N ASN A 43 16.89 -8.84 -10.99
CA ASN A 43 17.52 -9.58 -12.09
C ASN A 43 16.55 -10.65 -12.56
N TYR A 44 16.28 -10.62 -13.85
CA TYR A 44 15.54 -11.67 -14.52
C TYR A 44 16.19 -11.96 -15.88
N LYS A 45 15.67 -11.39 -16.98
CA LYS A 45 16.31 -11.44 -18.31
C LYS A 45 17.41 -10.40 -18.48
N TYR A 46 17.25 -9.29 -17.77
CA TYR A 46 18.17 -8.17 -17.70
C TYR A 46 18.27 -7.74 -16.25
N GLU A 47 19.25 -6.90 -15.96
CA GLU A 47 19.31 -6.20 -14.69
C GLU A 47 18.47 -4.93 -14.76
N PHE A 48 17.64 -4.74 -13.74
CA PHE A 48 16.80 -3.57 -13.55
C PHE A 48 17.23 -2.87 -12.27
N SER A 49 17.43 -1.56 -12.37
CA SER A 49 17.68 -0.69 -11.23
C SER A 49 16.51 0.27 -11.06
N PRO A 50 16.28 0.78 -9.84
CA PRO A 50 15.29 1.82 -9.64
C PRO A 50 15.60 3.02 -10.54
N TYR A 51 14.59 3.59 -11.19
CA TYR A 51 14.76 4.72 -12.10
C TYR A 51 13.76 5.85 -11.82
N HIS A 52 14.16 7.07 -12.16
CA HIS A 52 13.37 8.25 -11.89
C HIS A 52 12.20 8.37 -12.87
N TRP A 53 11.00 8.47 -12.31
CA TRP A 53 9.77 8.87 -12.98
C TRP A 53 9.69 10.39 -13.11
N ASP A 54 10.28 10.92 -14.19
CA ASP A 54 10.26 12.36 -14.47
C ASP A 54 8.91 12.79 -15.06
N THR A 55 8.12 13.48 -14.23
CA THR A 55 6.78 13.94 -14.57
C THR A 55 6.75 15.15 -15.51
N LYS A 56 7.90 15.79 -15.78
CA LYS A 56 7.99 16.91 -16.73
C LYS A 56 8.04 16.45 -18.17
N VAL A 57 8.51 15.22 -18.40
CA VAL A 57 8.74 14.67 -19.75
C VAL A 57 8.02 13.34 -19.99
N THR A 58 7.41 12.75 -18.97
CA THR A 58 6.62 11.52 -19.07
C THR A 58 5.30 11.62 -18.32
N SER A 59 4.33 10.76 -18.67
CA SER A 59 3.07 10.61 -17.93
C SER A 59 3.22 9.72 -16.70
N ALA A 60 4.31 9.85 -15.93
CA ALA A 60 4.64 8.89 -14.87
C ALA A 60 3.61 8.83 -13.71
N GLN A 61 2.76 9.85 -13.55
CA GLN A 61 1.64 9.79 -12.60
C GLN A 61 0.51 8.85 -13.05
N TRP A 62 0.48 8.52 -14.35
CA TRP A 62 -0.56 7.72 -15.03
C TRP A 62 -0.02 6.35 -15.49
N VAL A 63 0.89 5.77 -14.72
CA VAL A 63 1.40 4.42 -15.00
C VAL A 63 0.34 3.36 -14.71
N SER A 64 0.31 2.32 -15.55
CA SER A 64 -0.57 1.16 -15.34
C SER A 64 -0.30 0.48 -14.01
N SER A 65 -1.38 0.03 -13.36
CA SER A 65 -1.29 -0.77 -12.13
C SER A 65 -0.48 -2.03 -12.38
N GLN A 66 0.27 -2.44 -11.36
CA GLN A 66 1.00 -3.70 -11.35
C GLN A 66 0.09 -4.81 -10.80
N ASN A 67 0.56 -6.05 -10.80
CA ASN A 67 -0.19 -7.16 -10.24
C ASN A 67 -0.06 -7.16 -8.70
N HIS A 68 -1.16 -6.87 -8.00
CA HIS A 68 -1.21 -6.78 -6.55
C HIS A 68 -1.87 -8.01 -5.89
N GLU A 69 -2.16 -9.05 -6.66
CA GLU A 69 -2.79 -10.26 -6.13
C GLU A 69 -1.91 -10.95 -5.08
N TRP A 70 -2.56 -11.66 -4.16
CA TRP A 70 -1.88 -12.43 -3.12
C TRP A 70 -0.78 -13.33 -3.70
N SER A 71 -1.08 -14.08 -4.75
CA SER A 71 -0.13 -15.00 -5.39
C SER A 71 1.07 -14.27 -5.99
N ALA A 72 0.86 -13.09 -6.60
CA ALA A 72 1.91 -12.29 -7.20
C ALA A 72 2.86 -11.74 -6.13
N PHE A 73 2.34 -11.14 -5.05
CA PHE A 73 3.20 -10.62 -3.99
C PHE A 73 4.01 -11.73 -3.29
N HIS A 74 3.44 -12.91 -3.08
CA HIS A 74 4.18 -14.02 -2.48
C HIS A 74 5.26 -14.58 -3.43
N ALA A 75 5.01 -14.59 -4.74
CA ALA A 75 6.01 -14.95 -5.73
C ALA A 75 7.18 -13.94 -5.76
N ILE A 76 6.89 -12.64 -5.67
CA ILE A 76 7.86 -11.55 -5.60
C ILE A 76 8.71 -11.63 -4.33
N TRP A 77 8.04 -11.81 -3.18
CA TRP A 77 8.67 -11.91 -1.87
C TRP A 77 9.67 -13.07 -1.79
N ASN A 78 9.40 -14.15 -2.53
CA ASN A 78 10.33 -15.26 -2.75
C ASN A 78 10.97 -15.79 -1.45
N GLN A 79 10.12 -16.10 -0.46
CA GLN A 79 10.53 -16.61 0.86
C GLN A 79 11.48 -15.64 1.61
N GLY A 80 11.24 -14.34 1.51
CA GLY A 80 12.04 -13.31 2.18
C GLY A 80 13.21 -12.76 1.38
N ARG A 81 13.53 -13.35 0.20
CA ARG A 81 14.60 -12.84 -0.67
C ARG A 81 14.25 -11.54 -1.38
N ASN A 82 12.95 -11.31 -1.63
CA ASN A 82 12.41 -10.10 -2.26
C ASN A 82 13.10 -9.71 -3.59
N ASP A 83 13.48 -10.71 -4.39
CA ASP A 83 14.34 -10.60 -5.57
C ASP A 83 13.66 -11.07 -6.88
N LYS A 84 12.34 -11.25 -6.86
CA LYS A 84 11.55 -11.70 -8.02
C LYS A 84 10.58 -10.67 -8.59
N TRP A 85 10.79 -9.38 -8.30
CA TRP A 85 9.91 -8.32 -8.82
C TRP A 85 9.82 -8.37 -10.36
N MET A 86 10.96 -8.44 -11.06
CA MET A 86 10.99 -8.45 -12.53
C MET A 86 10.64 -9.80 -13.18
N ALA A 87 10.36 -10.83 -12.38
CA ALA A 87 9.80 -12.09 -12.86
C ALA A 87 8.26 -12.09 -12.86
N VAL A 88 7.64 -11.13 -12.16
CA VAL A 88 6.18 -11.07 -11.94
C VAL A 88 5.59 -9.75 -12.43
N GLN A 89 6.30 -8.65 -12.23
CA GLN A 89 5.89 -7.29 -12.56
C GLN A 89 6.55 -6.78 -13.84
N TYR A 90 6.01 -5.68 -14.35
CA TYR A 90 6.61 -4.91 -15.43
C TYR A 90 7.65 -3.90 -14.90
N PRO A 91 8.56 -3.39 -15.75
CA PRO A 91 9.63 -2.48 -15.33
C PRO A 91 9.16 -1.23 -14.58
N GLU A 92 7.92 -0.78 -14.80
CA GLU A 92 7.27 0.31 -14.05
C GLU A 92 7.29 0.08 -12.54
N ALA A 93 7.31 -1.17 -12.05
CA ALA A 93 7.45 -1.42 -10.62
C ALA A 93 8.75 -0.86 -10.01
N MET A 94 9.78 -0.60 -10.84
CA MET A 94 11.07 -0.05 -10.41
C MET A 94 11.14 1.48 -10.44
N GLY A 95 10.07 2.16 -10.85
CA GLY A 95 10.07 3.63 -10.93
C GLY A 95 9.96 4.30 -9.56
N TYR A 96 10.56 5.46 -9.38
CA TYR A 96 10.40 6.29 -8.18
C TYR A 96 10.25 7.77 -8.54
N PHE A 97 9.48 8.49 -7.73
CA PHE A 97 9.34 9.93 -7.84
C PHE A 97 10.41 10.66 -7.01
N LYS A 98 10.80 11.84 -7.48
CA LYS A 98 11.58 12.79 -6.69
C LYS A 98 10.66 13.88 -6.14
N ARG A 99 11.20 14.68 -5.23
CA ARG A 99 10.53 15.85 -4.63
C ARG A 99 9.81 16.75 -5.65
N GLY A 100 10.42 16.96 -6.82
CA GLY A 100 9.85 17.81 -7.88
C GLY A 100 8.63 17.21 -8.58
N ASP A 101 8.44 15.89 -8.52
CA ASP A 101 7.34 15.18 -9.19
C ASP A 101 6.08 15.12 -8.32
N ILE A 102 6.27 15.04 -7.00
CA ILE A 102 5.20 14.95 -6.00
C ILE A 102 5.44 15.93 -4.83
N PRO A 103 5.52 17.25 -5.11
CA PRO A 103 5.94 18.25 -4.12
C PRO A 103 5.02 18.32 -2.90
N TYR A 104 3.72 18.05 -3.07
CA TYR A 104 2.75 18.02 -1.97
C TYR A 104 3.09 16.93 -0.93
N TYR A 105 3.38 15.71 -1.37
CA TYR A 105 3.71 14.60 -0.47
C TYR A 105 5.04 14.81 0.25
N TYR A 106 6.03 15.38 -0.44
CA TYR A 106 7.31 15.72 0.20
C TYR A 106 7.15 16.87 1.21
N ALA A 107 6.31 17.86 0.95
CA ALA A 107 6.03 18.93 1.91
C ALA A 107 5.35 18.39 3.19
N LEU A 108 4.44 17.42 3.06
CA LEU A 108 3.86 16.73 4.22
C LEU A 108 4.91 15.94 5.00
N ALA A 109 5.79 15.22 4.30
CA ALA A 109 6.87 14.46 4.94
C ALA A 109 7.88 15.35 5.67
N ASP A 110 8.12 16.59 5.19
CA ASP A 110 9.00 17.54 5.87
C ASP A 110 8.35 18.18 7.11
N ALA A 111 7.03 18.41 7.05
CA ALA A 111 6.29 19.11 8.10
C ALA A 111 5.82 18.18 9.23
N PHE A 112 5.69 16.87 8.95
CA PHE A 112 5.11 15.89 9.86
C PHE A 112 5.98 14.62 9.99
N THR A 113 5.49 13.66 10.75
CA THR A 113 6.18 12.37 10.93
C THR A 113 5.94 11.46 9.73
N LEU A 114 7.02 10.91 9.18
CA LEU A 114 6.98 9.86 8.16
C LEU A 114 7.40 8.51 8.78
N CYS A 115 6.57 7.48 8.62
CA CYS A 115 6.82 6.14 9.13
C CYS A 115 7.43 5.23 8.04
N GLU A 116 8.77 5.18 7.92
CA GLU A 116 9.45 4.37 6.88
C GLU A 116 9.32 2.84 7.06
N ALA A 117 8.92 2.38 8.25
CA ALA A 117 8.72 0.97 8.57
C ALA A 117 7.22 0.61 8.70
N TYR A 118 6.33 1.39 8.09
CA TYR A 118 4.90 1.09 8.04
C TYR A 118 4.57 0.15 6.87
N HIS A 119 4.04 -1.03 7.18
CA HIS A 119 3.76 -2.06 6.20
C HIS A 119 2.26 -2.29 6.07
N GLN A 120 1.83 -2.71 4.88
CA GLN A 120 0.49 -3.27 4.69
C GLN A 120 0.28 -4.47 5.63
N SER A 121 -0.93 -4.61 6.18
CA SER A 121 -1.27 -5.71 7.09
C SER A 121 -1.23 -7.08 6.40
N MET A 122 -1.54 -7.10 5.10
CA MET A 122 -1.47 -8.30 4.27
C MET A 122 -0.71 -8.01 2.97
N MET A 123 0.23 -8.87 2.61
CA MET A 123 0.80 -8.89 1.25
C MET A 123 -0.26 -9.38 0.25
N GLY A 124 -1.00 -8.46 -0.35
CA GLY A 124 -2.13 -8.78 -1.20
C GLY A 124 -2.82 -7.52 -1.75
N PRO A 125 -4.01 -7.68 -2.33
CA PRO A 125 -4.71 -6.60 -3.01
C PRO A 125 -5.35 -5.60 -2.03
N THR A 126 -6.08 -4.63 -2.58
CA THR A 126 -6.72 -3.54 -1.86
C THR A 126 -7.71 -4.04 -0.80
N ASN A 127 -8.62 -4.93 -1.17
CA ASN A 127 -9.73 -5.35 -0.32
C ASN A 127 -9.32 -5.97 1.03
N PRO A 128 -8.43 -6.97 1.11
CA PRO A 128 -8.00 -7.50 2.40
C PRO A 128 -7.36 -6.45 3.31
N ASN A 129 -6.62 -5.50 2.73
CA ASN A 129 -6.02 -4.40 3.49
C ASN A 129 -7.07 -3.37 3.96
N ARG A 130 -8.17 -3.15 3.21
CA ARG A 130 -9.34 -2.40 3.69
C ARG A 130 -10.04 -3.10 4.86
N LEU A 131 -10.15 -4.44 4.84
CA LEU A 131 -10.68 -5.20 5.99
C LEU A 131 -9.82 -5.01 7.25
N TYR A 132 -8.49 -5.08 7.11
CA TYR A 132 -7.59 -4.75 8.22
C TYR A 132 -7.75 -3.32 8.70
N HIS A 133 -7.88 -2.36 7.78
CA HIS A 133 -8.09 -0.97 8.12
C HIS A 133 -9.37 -0.74 8.95
N MET A 134 -10.46 -1.39 8.56
CA MET A 134 -11.78 -1.20 9.19
C MET A 134 -12.04 -2.13 10.37
N SER A 135 -11.33 -3.26 10.51
CA SER A 135 -11.69 -4.28 11.49
C SER A 135 -10.50 -4.99 12.17
N GLY A 136 -9.26 -4.70 11.74
CA GLY A 136 -8.06 -5.32 12.29
C GLY A 136 -7.83 -6.77 11.85
N ARG A 137 -8.63 -7.32 10.93
CA ARG A 137 -8.50 -8.68 10.40
C ARG A 137 -9.12 -8.81 9.01
N ALA A 138 -8.76 -9.87 8.30
CA ALA A 138 -9.32 -10.24 6.99
C ALA A 138 -9.97 -11.64 6.99
N ALA A 139 -10.30 -12.18 8.17
CA ALA A 139 -10.92 -13.49 8.34
C ALA A 139 -11.78 -13.49 9.62
N PRO A 140 -12.79 -14.36 9.74
CA PRO A 140 -13.61 -14.47 10.95
C PRO A 140 -12.80 -14.85 12.20
N SER A 141 -11.80 -15.71 12.03
CA SER A 141 -10.97 -16.24 13.11
C SER A 141 -9.48 -16.25 12.73
N GLY A 142 -8.61 -16.56 13.70
CA GLY A 142 -7.16 -16.66 13.50
C GLY A 142 -6.67 -18.05 13.07
N ASP A 143 -7.56 -18.96 12.65
CA ASP A 143 -7.23 -20.35 12.30
C ASP A 143 -6.70 -20.53 10.87
N GLY A 144 -6.61 -19.45 10.10
CA GLY A 144 -6.11 -19.44 8.73
C GLY A 144 -7.13 -19.88 7.67
N LYS A 145 -8.39 -20.11 8.05
CA LYS A 145 -9.48 -20.41 7.11
C LYS A 145 -10.23 -19.14 6.71
N ASP A 146 -10.86 -19.21 5.54
CA ASP A 146 -11.74 -18.15 5.02
C ASP A 146 -11.09 -16.76 5.04
N VAL A 147 -9.77 -16.74 4.83
CA VAL A 147 -9.00 -15.50 4.73
C VAL A 147 -9.34 -14.86 3.38
N HIS A 148 -9.87 -13.64 3.43
CA HIS A 148 -10.04 -12.83 2.24
C HIS A 148 -8.65 -12.46 1.70
N ILE A 149 -8.30 -12.99 0.54
CA ILE A 149 -7.02 -12.75 -0.14
C ILE A 149 -7.17 -12.07 -1.50
N GLY A 150 -8.40 -11.92 -1.98
CA GLY A 150 -8.72 -11.41 -3.31
C GLY A 150 -9.36 -10.02 -3.29
N ASN A 151 -9.51 -9.44 -4.47
CA ASN A 151 -10.21 -8.17 -4.66
C ASN A 151 -11.68 -8.38 -5.08
N ASP A 152 -12.39 -9.24 -4.36
CA ASP A 152 -13.74 -9.73 -4.68
C ASP A 152 -14.87 -8.99 -3.94
N MET A 153 -14.53 -8.12 -3.00
CA MET A 153 -15.47 -7.18 -2.38
C MET A 153 -15.84 -6.05 -3.33
N GLY A 154 -17.12 -5.66 -3.34
CA GLY A 154 -17.59 -4.48 -4.06
C GLY A 154 -16.94 -3.20 -3.55
N ASP A 155 -16.85 -2.19 -4.40
CA ASP A 155 -16.40 -0.87 -3.93
C ASP A 155 -17.36 -0.32 -2.88
N GLY A 156 -16.79 0.09 -1.75
CA GLY A 156 -17.54 0.58 -0.58
C GLY A 156 -18.08 -0.53 0.33
N THR A 157 -17.79 -1.81 0.07
CA THR A 157 -18.23 -2.92 0.92
C THR A 157 -17.13 -3.41 1.88
N ILE A 158 -17.55 -3.88 3.05
CA ILE A 158 -16.70 -4.64 3.97
C ILE A 158 -17.13 -6.10 3.86
N GLY A 159 -16.26 -7.00 3.41
CA GLY A 159 -16.61 -8.37 3.04
C GLY A 159 -17.18 -8.46 1.62
N ALA A 160 -17.24 -9.69 1.09
CA ALA A 160 -17.76 -9.95 -0.25
C ALA A 160 -19.26 -9.59 -0.41
N SER A 161 -20.02 -9.63 0.69
CA SER A 161 -21.47 -9.38 0.70
C SER A 161 -21.88 -7.97 1.12
N GLY A 162 -20.96 -7.07 1.45
CA GLY A 162 -21.33 -5.82 2.16
C GLY A 162 -21.13 -5.86 3.66
N THR A 163 -21.06 -7.07 4.23
CA THR A 163 -20.90 -7.28 5.67
C THR A 163 -19.86 -8.35 5.97
N VAL A 164 -19.37 -8.34 7.21
CA VAL A 164 -18.54 -9.39 7.79
C VAL A 164 -19.18 -9.89 9.07
N ASP A 165 -18.94 -11.15 9.44
CA ASP A 165 -19.56 -11.80 10.60
C ASP A 165 -18.90 -11.41 11.94
N TRP A 166 -18.26 -10.24 11.98
CA TRP A 166 -17.42 -9.85 13.09
C TRP A 166 -17.37 -8.35 13.32
N THR A 167 -17.19 -7.94 14.58
CA THR A 167 -17.23 -6.53 14.94
C THR A 167 -16.09 -5.74 14.30
N THR A 168 -16.46 -4.66 13.62
CA THR A 168 -15.61 -3.68 12.96
C THR A 168 -15.30 -2.49 13.87
N TYR A 169 -14.32 -1.67 13.51
CA TYR A 169 -13.98 -0.45 14.23
C TYR A 169 -15.11 0.60 14.19
N PRO A 170 -15.79 0.86 13.06
CA PRO A 170 -16.96 1.72 13.05
C PRO A 170 -18.10 1.28 13.99
N GLU A 171 -18.37 -0.03 14.09
CA GLU A 171 -19.37 -0.54 15.06
C GLU A 171 -18.94 -0.30 16.51
N ARG A 172 -17.64 -0.41 16.82
CA ARG A 172 -17.12 -0.06 18.15
C ARG A 172 -17.26 1.43 18.45
N LEU A 173 -17.02 2.30 17.46
CA LEU A 173 -17.21 3.74 17.60
C LEU A 173 -18.69 4.07 17.86
N SER A 174 -19.61 3.50 17.08
CA SER A 174 -21.05 3.65 17.30
C SER A 174 -21.49 3.18 18.69
N ALA A 175 -21.01 2.02 19.14
CA ALA A 175 -21.35 1.49 20.47
C ALA A 175 -20.80 2.37 21.62
N ALA A 176 -19.68 3.07 21.38
CA ALA A 176 -19.10 4.01 22.31
C ALA A 176 -19.71 5.43 22.24
N GLY A 177 -20.67 5.68 21.33
CA GLY A 177 -21.25 7.00 21.12
C GLY A 177 -20.31 8.02 20.48
N VAL A 178 -19.26 7.55 19.78
CA VAL A 178 -18.29 8.40 19.07
C VAL A 178 -18.80 8.67 17.65
N ASP A 179 -18.91 9.94 17.24
CA ASP A 179 -19.31 10.28 15.87
C ASP A 179 -18.21 9.90 14.87
N TRP A 180 -18.62 9.31 13.77
CA TRP A 180 -17.72 8.88 12.71
C TRP A 180 -18.41 8.90 11.36
N ARG A 181 -17.62 9.12 10.31
CA ARG A 181 -18.10 9.15 8.93
C ARG A 181 -17.06 8.56 8.00
N VAL A 182 -17.53 7.84 6.99
CA VAL A 182 -16.70 7.41 5.86
C VAL A 182 -17.02 8.31 4.68
N TYR A 183 -15.98 8.87 4.08
CA TYR A 183 -16.06 9.61 2.82
C TYR A 183 -15.31 8.83 1.75
N GLN A 184 -15.88 8.78 0.55
CA GLN A 184 -15.33 8.08 -0.60
C GLN A 184 -15.63 8.91 -1.85
N GLU A 185 -14.63 9.10 -2.71
CA GLU A 185 -14.78 9.80 -3.98
C GLU A 185 -15.09 8.80 -5.12
N GLY A 186 -16.20 9.00 -5.85
CA GLY A 186 -16.55 8.21 -7.05
C GLY A 186 -17.30 6.90 -6.77
N GLY A 187 -18.50 6.75 -7.35
CA GLY A 187 -19.38 5.59 -7.12
C GLY A 187 -18.83 4.26 -7.69
N TYR A 188 -19.19 3.15 -7.04
CA TYR A 188 -19.13 1.69 -7.34
C TYR A 188 -18.09 1.06 -8.29
N ARG A 189 -17.21 1.81 -8.98
CA ARG A 189 -16.19 1.29 -9.92
C ARG A 189 -14.86 2.02 -9.84
N SER A 190 -14.67 2.87 -8.84
CA SER A 190 -13.42 3.60 -8.65
C SER A 190 -12.67 2.97 -7.48
N SER A 191 -11.40 2.64 -7.74
CA SER A 191 -10.40 2.18 -6.79
C SER A 191 -10.02 3.33 -5.83
N SER A 192 -11.04 3.79 -5.12
CA SER A 192 -11.12 5.14 -4.58
C SER A 192 -10.42 5.27 -3.24
N LEU A 193 -9.95 6.49 -2.99
CA LEU A 193 -9.46 6.95 -1.70
C LEU A 193 -10.59 6.82 -0.68
N TRP A 194 -10.34 6.10 0.41
CA TRP A 194 -11.25 6.03 1.54
C TRP A 194 -10.76 6.95 2.64
N TYR A 195 -11.67 7.74 3.21
CA TYR A 195 -11.38 8.56 4.37
C TYR A 195 -12.28 8.13 5.51
N LEU A 196 -11.69 7.67 6.62
CA LEU A 196 -12.42 7.52 7.89
C LEU A 196 -12.18 8.78 8.73
N TYR A 197 -13.26 9.50 8.97
CA TYR A 197 -13.30 10.63 9.90
C TYR A 197 -13.86 10.15 11.23
N VAL A 198 -13.15 10.43 12.33
CA VAL A 198 -13.56 10.10 13.69
C VAL A 198 -13.52 11.35 14.56
N GLU A 199 -14.64 11.66 15.21
CA GLU A 199 -14.80 12.77 16.14
C GLU A 199 -14.91 12.24 17.56
N ALA A 200 -13.75 12.01 18.18
CA ALA A 200 -13.63 11.42 19.51
C ALA A 200 -13.83 12.40 20.68
N TYR A 201 -14.38 13.61 20.45
CA TYR A 201 -14.61 14.59 21.50
C TYR A 201 -16.00 15.21 21.34
N GLY A 202 -16.94 14.71 22.14
CA GLY A 202 -18.23 15.32 22.47
C GLY A 202 -18.48 15.14 23.95
#